data_AF-A0A972XSV8-F1
#
_entry.id   AF-A0A972XSV8-F1
#
_cell.length_a   1.000
_cell.length_b   1.000
_cell.length_c   1.000
_cell.angle_alpha   90.00
_cell.angle_beta   90.00
_cell.angle_gamma   90.00
#
_symmetry.space_group_name_H-M   'P 1'
#
loop_
_entity.id
_entity.type
_entity.pdbx_description
1 polymer ?
#
loop_
_entity_poly.entity_id
_entity_poly.type
_entity_poly.pdbx_seq_one_letter_code
_entity_poly.pdbx_strand_id
1 'polypeptide(L)'
;MNIDGFSRALSTVQLATQSLLATLTRHPKRIAGTLAVLLLGTGVTAFGVAPLAPDASNLPVRQIVEAVQPLPSQSQVDALLDHKFNLYRTEITRSSDTAESLLRRLNINDSAAATFLRSDSKARTLLLSRAGRTVTAETSDDQRLLQLSMRWATDDDTQFQR
;
A
#
# COMPACT_ATOMS: atom_id res chain seq x y z
N MET A 1 21.04 41.41 -79.74
CA MET A 1 20.96 41.50 -78.27
C MET A 1 20.66 42.95 -77.92
N ASN A 2 19.49 43.24 -77.34
CA ASN A 2 18.84 44.55 -77.38
C ASN A 2 19.25 45.43 -76.18
N ILE A 3 20.16 46.38 -76.38
CA ILE A 3 20.75 47.27 -75.36
C ILE A 3 19.78 48.37 -74.88
N ASP A 4 18.75 48.66 -75.67
CA ASP A 4 17.83 49.78 -75.43
C ASP A 4 16.74 49.48 -74.38
N GLY A 5 16.46 48.20 -74.09
CA GLY A 5 15.48 47.82 -73.07
C GLY A 5 15.98 48.05 -71.65
N PHE A 6 17.27 47.85 -71.42
CA PHE A 6 17.88 47.92 -70.09
C PHE A 6 18.01 49.36 -69.58
N SER A 7 18.32 50.32 -70.47
CA SER A 7 18.43 51.74 -70.12
C SER A 7 17.08 52.38 -69.75
N ARG A 8 15.98 51.92 -70.37
CA ARG A 8 14.61 52.36 -70.03
C ARG A 8 14.15 51.77 -68.70
N ALA A 9 14.50 50.53 -68.40
CA ALA A 9 14.24 49.93 -67.10
C ALA A 9 14.99 50.65 -65.96
N LEU A 10 16.27 50.99 -66.17
CA LEU A 10 17.07 51.73 -65.18
C LEU A 10 16.52 53.13 -64.92
N SER A 11 16.17 53.88 -65.96
CA SER A 11 15.64 55.25 -65.81
C SER A 11 14.26 55.31 -65.14
N THR A 12 13.38 54.34 -65.43
CA THR A 12 12.08 54.24 -64.75
C THR A 12 12.23 53.89 -63.27
N VAL A 13 13.15 53.00 -62.92
CA VAL A 13 13.47 52.69 -61.51
C VAL A 13 14.09 53.90 -60.80
N GLN A 14 14.96 54.68 -61.46
CA GLN A 14 15.51 55.91 -60.90
C GLN A 14 14.45 57.01 -60.67
N LEU A 15 13.52 57.19 -61.60
CA LEU A 15 12.42 58.15 -61.44
C LEU A 15 11.44 57.71 -60.33
N ALA A 16 11.16 56.41 -60.23
CA ALA A 16 10.33 55.86 -59.17
C ALA A 16 10.98 56.03 -57.78
N THR A 17 12.28 55.78 -57.67
CA THR A 17 13.02 55.96 -56.41
C THR A 17 13.13 57.43 -56.01
N GLN A 18 13.38 58.34 -56.94
CA GLN A 18 13.43 59.77 -56.65
C GLN A 18 12.07 60.34 -56.25
N SER A 19 10.99 59.94 -56.93
CA SER A 19 9.63 60.36 -56.56
C SER A 19 9.20 59.82 -55.20
N LEU A 20 9.59 58.58 -54.87
CA LEU A 20 9.39 57.99 -53.55
C LEU A 20 10.14 58.79 -52.47
N LEU A 21 11.44 59.05 -52.67
CA LEU A 21 12.26 59.82 -51.72
C LEU A 21 11.74 61.26 -51.54
N ALA A 22 11.31 61.91 -52.63
CA ALA A 22 10.70 63.24 -52.56
C ALA A 22 9.39 63.22 -51.75
N THR A 23 8.60 62.16 -51.87
CA THR A 23 7.34 62.02 -51.11
C THR A 23 7.61 61.75 -49.63
N LEU A 24 8.59 60.92 -49.32
CA LEU A 24 9.04 60.64 -47.94
C LEU A 24 9.55 61.91 -47.25
N THR A 25 10.35 62.72 -47.95
CA THR A 25 10.91 63.97 -47.41
C THR A 25 9.89 65.10 -47.32
N ARG A 26 8.90 65.14 -48.23
CA ARG A 26 7.86 66.19 -48.24
C ARG A 26 6.78 65.99 -47.16
N HIS A 27 6.52 64.74 -46.72
CA HIS A 27 5.44 64.44 -45.77
C HIS A 27 5.83 63.56 -44.55
N PRO A 28 6.92 63.89 -43.82
CA PRO A 28 7.44 63.04 -42.75
C PRO A 28 6.45 62.83 -41.60
N LYS A 29 5.69 63.89 -41.22
CA LYS A 29 4.72 63.83 -40.12
C LYS A 29 3.52 62.94 -40.43
N ARG A 30 3.08 62.88 -41.69
CA ARG A 30 1.94 62.03 -42.09
C ARG A 30 2.32 60.56 -42.09
N ILE A 31 3.52 60.25 -42.60
CA ILE A 31 4.07 58.89 -42.61
C ILE A 31 4.26 58.38 -41.18
N ALA A 32 4.89 59.19 -40.31
CA ALA A 32 5.06 58.85 -38.90
C ALA A 32 3.71 58.65 -38.19
N GLY A 33 2.72 59.51 -38.48
CA GLY A 33 1.36 59.38 -37.93
C GLY A 33 0.67 58.09 -38.38
N THR A 34 0.75 57.74 -39.67
CA THR A 34 0.18 56.48 -40.18
C THR A 34 0.87 55.26 -39.58
N LEU A 35 2.18 55.29 -39.40
CA LEU A 35 2.94 54.23 -38.75
C LEU A 35 2.57 54.10 -37.27
N ALA A 36 2.41 55.22 -36.56
CA ALA A 36 1.99 55.23 -35.16
C ALA A 36 0.58 54.68 -35.00
N VAL A 37 -0.37 55.07 -35.85
CA VAL A 37 -1.75 54.53 -35.83
C VAL A 37 -1.75 53.04 -36.15
N LEU A 38 -0.93 52.60 -37.11
CA LEU A 38 -0.76 51.18 -37.41
C LEU A 38 -0.23 50.43 -36.18
N LEU A 39 0.91 50.87 -35.62
CA LEU A 39 1.55 50.27 -34.46
C LEU A 39 0.64 50.21 -33.23
N LEU A 40 -0.05 51.31 -32.92
CA LEU A 40 -0.97 51.39 -31.78
C LEU A 40 -2.26 50.60 -32.01
N GLY A 41 -2.77 50.60 -33.24
CA GLY A 41 -3.99 49.87 -33.62
C GLY A 41 -3.79 48.35 -33.65
N THR A 42 -2.59 47.87 -33.96
CA THR A 42 -2.29 46.43 -34.06
C THR A 42 -1.61 45.83 -32.83
N GLY A 43 -1.27 46.64 -31.81
CA GLY A 43 -0.45 46.21 -30.67
C GLY A 43 -1.17 45.43 -29.56
N VAL A 44 -2.49 45.17 -29.64
CA VAL A 44 -3.31 44.78 -28.48
C VAL A 44 -3.31 43.27 -28.16
N THR A 45 -2.68 42.40 -28.97
CA THR A 45 -2.83 40.93 -28.81
C THR A 45 -1.53 40.14 -28.54
N ALA A 46 -0.46 40.77 -28.05
CA ALA A 46 0.85 40.12 -27.89
C ALA A 46 1.00 39.24 -26.62
N PHE A 47 -0.04 38.51 -26.21
CA PHE A 47 0.05 37.48 -25.16
C PHE A 47 -0.11 36.09 -25.75
N GLY A 48 1.02 35.39 -25.95
CA GLY A 48 1.05 33.98 -26.35
C GLY A 48 1.29 33.09 -25.13
N VAL A 49 0.23 32.68 -24.43
CA VAL A 49 0.31 31.57 -23.46
C VAL A 49 0.20 30.26 -24.25
N ALA A 50 1.32 29.55 -24.39
CA ALA A 50 1.33 28.21 -24.96
C ALA A 50 1.11 27.17 -23.84
N PRO A 51 0.18 26.21 -24.00
CA PRO A 51 0.05 25.12 -23.04
C PRO A 51 1.31 24.25 -23.09
N LEU A 52 2.02 24.14 -21.96
CA LEU A 52 3.26 23.37 -21.82
C LEU A 52 3.04 21.86 -21.90
N ALA A 53 1.80 21.41 -21.74
CA ALA A 53 1.41 20.01 -21.92
C ALA A 53 -0.07 19.93 -22.34
N PRO A 54 -0.47 18.89 -23.09
CA PRO A 54 -1.87 18.54 -23.27
C PRO A 54 -2.52 18.29 -21.91
N ASP A 55 -3.79 18.67 -21.76
CA ASP A 55 -4.58 18.34 -20.58
C ASP A 55 -4.53 16.81 -20.31
N ALA A 56 -4.33 16.44 -19.05
CA ALA A 56 -4.25 15.04 -18.62
C ALA A 56 -5.50 14.24 -18.99
N SER A 57 -6.66 14.91 -19.11
CA SER A 57 -7.92 14.32 -19.58
C SER A 57 -7.87 13.84 -21.05
N ASN A 58 -6.96 14.38 -21.85
CA ASN A 58 -6.78 14.05 -23.26
C ASN A 58 -5.68 13.00 -23.51
N LEU A 59 -5.04 12.49 -22.45
CA LEU A 59 -4.03 11.45 -22.60
C LEU A 59 -4.69 10.08 -22.84
N PRO A 60 -4.19 9.28 -23.80
CA PRO A 60 -4.76 7.97 -24.07
C PRO A 60 -4.52 7.02 -22.88
N VAL A 61 -5.61 6.56 -22.26
CA VAL A 61 -5.57 5.55 -21.20
C VAL A 61 -5.57 4.16 -21.84
N ARG A 62 -4.64 3.31 -21.43
CA ARG A 62 -4.60 1.90 -21.85
C ARG A 62 -4.73 1.00 -20.63
N GLN A 63 -5.70 0.09 -20.68
CA GLN A 63 -5.80 -0.99 -19.71
C GLN A 63 -4.77 -2.08 -20.04
N ILE A 64 -3.97 -2.45 -19.05
CA ILE A 64 -3.03 -3.57 -19.13
C ILE A 64 -3.56 -4.66 -18.20
N VAL A 65 -3.81 -5.85 -18.75
CA VAL A 65 -4.19 -7.03 -17.98
C VAL A 65 -3.01 -8.00 -18.09
N GLU A 66 -2.34 -8.23 -16.97
CA GLU A 66 -1.21 -9.15 -16.87
C GLU A 66 -1.56 -10.29 -15.91
N ALA A 67 -1.31 -11.53 -16.34
CA ALA A 67 -1.46 -12.69 -15.49
C ALA A 67 -0.22 -12.82 -14.60
N VAL A 68 -0.34 -12.46 -13.33
CA VAL A 68 0.75 -12.61 -12.36
C VAL A 68 0.85 -14.07 -11.95
N GLN A 69 1.99 -14.69 -12.23
CA GLN A 69 2.26 -16.04 -11.74
C GLN A 69 2.62 -16.00 -10.25
N PRO A 70 1.89 -16.73 -9.39
CA PRO A 70 2.25 -16.82 -7.98
C PRO A 70 3.56 -17.58 -7.81
N LEU A 71 4.34 -17.20 -6.79
CA LEU A 71 5.56 -17.90 -6.44
C LEU A 71 5.22 -19.36 -6.08
N PRO A 72 6.01 -20.36 -6.53
CA PRO A 72 5.75 -21.75 -6.18
C PRO A 72 5.90 -21.94 -4.66
N SER A 73 4.77 -22.18 -3.97
CA SER A 73 4.69 -22.28 -2.51
C SER A 73 4.52 -23.72 -2.02
N GLN A 74 4.38 -24.71 -2.91
CA GLN A 74 4.07 -26.09 -2.51
C GLN A 74 5.10 -26.67 -1.54
N SER A 75 6.40 -26.46 -1.79
CA SER A 75 7.46 -26.92 -0.88
C SER A 75 7.41 -26.27 0.50
N GLN A 76 6.92 -25.03 0.59
CA GLN A 76 6.73 -24.32 1.86
C GLN A 76 5.50 -24.86 2.61
N VAL A 77 4.43 -25.17 1.88
CA VAL A 77 3.23 -25.82 2.44
C VAL A 77 3.57 -27.20 2.98
N ASP A 78 4.30 -28.01 2.21
CA ASP A 78 4.71 -29.35 2.62
C ASP A 78 5.58 -29.30 3.89
N ALA A 79 6.52 -28.34 3.97
CA ALA A 79 7.34 -28.13 5.16
C ALA A 79 6.53 -27.69 6.40
N LEU A 80 5.42 -26.95 6.21
CA LEU A 80 4.53 -26.55 7.30
C LEU A 80 3.66 -27.70 7.79
N LEU A 81 3.24 -28.61 6.89
CA LEU A 81 2.43 -29.78 7.24
C LEU A 81 3.20 -30.80 8.10
N ASP A 82 4.51 -30.92 7.90
CA ASP A 82 5.38 -31.80 8.69
C ASP A 82 5.67 -31.24 10.10
N HIS A 83 5.33 -29.98 10.37
CA HIS A 83 5.65 -29.34 11.64
C HIS A 83 4.61 -29.69 12.72
N LYS A 84 5.04 -30.46 13.73
CA LYS A 84 4.25 -30.80 14.91
C LYS A 84 4.46 -29.78 16.02
N PHE A 85 3.38 -29.31 16.63
CA PHE A 85 3.42 -28.33 17.72
C PHE A 85 2.89 -28.92 19.02
N ASN A 86 3.53 -28.56 20.13
CA ASN A 86 2.98 -28.76 21.46
C ASN A 86 2.29 -27.46 21.91
N LEU A 87 1.01 -27.56 22.21
CA LEU A 87 0.18 -26.44 22.61
C LEU A 87 -0.05 -26.46 24.11
N TYR A 88 0.22 -25.32 24.75
CA TYR A 88 -0.01 -25.14 26.19
C TYR A 88 -1.30 -24.36 26.43
N ARG A 89 -2.11 -24.85 27.37
CA ARG A 89 -3.36 -24.22 27.82
C ARG A 89 -3.40 -24.23 29.33
N THR A 90 -3.76 -23.10 29.93
CA THR A 90 -3.81 -22.95 31.39
C THR A 90 -5.20 -22.51 31.81
N GLU A 91 -5.74 -23.19 32.81
CA GLU A 91 -7.05 -22.92 33.39
C GLU A 91 -6.98 -23.01 34.91
N ILE A 92 -7.98 -22.43 35.57
CA ILE A 92 -8.15 -22.54 37.03
C ILE A 92 -9.25 -23.56 37.33
N THR A 93 -9.00 -24.50 38.25
CA THR A 93 -9.99 -25.49 38.66
C THR A 93 -11.18 -24.84 39.37
N ARG A 94 -12.38 -25.36 39.15
CA ARG A 94 -13.64 -24.95 39.77
C ARG A 94 -14.17 -26.08 40.65
N SER A 95 -15.00 -25.74 41.63
CA SER A 95 -15.61 -26.73 42.54
C SER A 95 -16.57 -27.68 41.83
N SER A 96 -17.13 -27.24 40.70
CA SER A 96 -18.02 -28.03 39.83
C SER A 96 -17.29 -28.77 38.70
N ASP A 97 -15.95 -28.71 38.64
CA ASP A 97 -15.23 -29.38 37.57
C ASP A 97 -15.25 -30.90 37.74
N THR A 98 -15.40 -31.59 36.61
CA THR A 98 -15.17 -33.02 36.40
C THR A 98 -13.94 -33.18 35.50
N ALA A 99 -13.42 -34.40 35.34
CA ALA A 99 -12.34 -34.65 34.39
C ALA A 99 -12.74 -34.17 32.97
N GLU A 100 -13.95 -34.50 32.54
CA GLU A 100 -14.48 -34.09 31.24
C GLU A 100 -14.66 -32.57 31.12
N SER A 101 -15.26 -31.91 32.12
CA SER A 101 -15.52 -30.46 32.03
C SER A 101 -14.22 -29.65 32.12
N LEU A 102 -13.24 -30.10 32.91
CA LEU A 102 -11.92 -29.47 32.98
C LEU A 102 -11.17 -29.61 31.65
N LEU A 103 -11.12 -30.81 31.07
CA LEU A 103 -10.49 -31.04 29.78
C LEU A 103 -11.16 -30.22 28.66
N ARG A 104 -12.50 -30.16 28.64
CA ARG A 104 -13.22 -29.31 27.68
C ARG A 104 -12.88 -27.84 27.82
N ARG A 105 -12.73 -27.33 29.05
CA ARG A 105 -12.31 -25.94 29.30
C ARG A 105 -10.87 -25.67 28.86
N LEU A 106 -9.99 -26.66 29.02
CA LEU A 106 -8.64 -26.64 28.46
C LEU A 106 -8.60 -26.83 26.93
N ASN A 107 -9.77 -26.92 26.28
CA ASN A 107 -9.95 -27.17 24.85
C ASN A 107 -9.34 -28.51 24.38
N ILE A 108 -9.52 -29.55 25.19
CA ILE A 108 -9.03 -30.92 24.97
C ILE A 108 -10.22 -31.85 24.80
N ASN A 109 -10.29 -32.54 23.67
CA ASN A 109 -11.33 -33.54 23.38
C ASN A 109 -10.73 -34.94 23.32
N ASP A 110 -10.36 -35.47 24.50
CA ASP A 110 -9.74 -36.79 24.63
C ASP A 110 -10.48 -37.66 25.66
N SER A 111 -11.28 -38.62 25.17
CA SER A 111 -12.05 -39.54 26.01
C SER A 111 -11.19 -40.54 26.77
N ALA A 112 -10.02 -40.90 26.24
CA ALA A 112 -9.09 -41.80 26.91
C ALA A 112 -8.43 -41.10 28.09
N ALA A 113 -7.98 -39.85 27.90
CA ALA A 113 -7.46 -39.02 28.98
C ALA A 113 -8.51 -38.77 30.08
N ALA A 114 -9.75 -38.45 29.71
CA ALA A 114 -10.84 -38.26 30.68
C ALA A 114 -11.09 -39.54 31.50
N THR A 115 -11.04 -40.70 30.85
CA THR A 115 -11.19 -42.00 31.52
C THR A 115 -10.03 -42.27 32.49
N PHE A 116 -8.79 -42.01 32.06
CA PHE A 116 -7.60 -42.14 32.91
C PHE A 116 -7.70 -41.28 34.18
N LEU A 117 -8.03 -39.99 34.03
CA LEU A 117 -8.18 -39.05 35.14
C LEU A 117 -9.27 -39.46 36.13
N ARG A 118 -10.32 -40.14 35.66
CA ARG A 118 -11.38 -40.68 36.54
C ARG A 118 -10.98 -41.97 37.23
N SER A 119 -10.21 -42.84 36.57
CA SER A 119 -9.78 -44.12 37.12
C SER A 119 -8.66 -43.99 38.15
N ASP A 120 -7.81 -42.97 38.02
CA ASP A 120 -6.70 -42.74 38.94
C ASP A 120 -7.17 -41.93 40.17
N SER A 121 -7.09 -42.54 41.35
CA SER A 121 -7.51 -41.92 42.61
C SER A 121 -6.63 -40.72 43.02
N LYS A 122 -5.34 -40.74 42.69
CA LYS A 122 -4.43 -39.61 42.94
C LYS A 122 -4.75 -38.46 42.00
N ALA A 123 -4.95 -38.72 40.71
CA ALA A 123 -5.32 -37.69 39.74
C ALA A 123 -6.64 -37.02 40.15
N ARG A 124 -7.66 -37.81 40.51
CA ARG A 124 -8.94 -37.30 41.00
C ARG A 124 -8.78 -36.45 42.25
N THR A 125 -8.01 -36.92 43.23
CA THR A 125 -7.79 -36.19 44.49
C THR A 125 -6.99 -34.92 44.27
N LEU A 126 -5.95 -34.93 43.45
CA LEU A 126 -5.11 -33.75 43.23
C LEU A 126 -5.80 -32.70 42.36
N LEU A 127 -6.49 -33.13 41.30
CA LEU A 127 -7.05 -32.21 40.31
C LEU A 127 -8.45 -31.71 40.66
N LEU A 128 -9.31 -32.57 41.24
CA LEU A 128 -10.74 -32.30 41.40
C LEU A 128 -11.18 -32.08 42.85
N SER A 129 -10.32 -32.29 43.86
CA SER A 129 -10.72 -32.12 45.26
C SER A 129 -10.80 -30.67 45.72
N ARG A 130 -10.04 -29.76 45.10
CA ARG A 130 -9.95 -28.35 45.49
C ARG A 130 -10.00 -27.45 44.26
N ALA A 131 -10.90 -26.48 44.33
CA ALA A 131 -11.02 -25.39 43.37
C ALA A 131 -9.90 -24.36 43.57
N GLY A 132 -9.71 -23.47 42.59
CA GLY A 132 -8.78 -22.34 42.68
C GLY A 132 -7.31 -22.71 42.39
N ARG A 133 -7.04 -23.92 41.89
CA ARG A 133 -5.68 -24.36 41.55
C ARG A 133 -5.42 -24.15 40.07
N THR A 134 -4.20 -23.72 39.73
CA THR A 134 -3.80 -23.50 38.34
C THR A 134 -3.36 -24.81 37.71
N VAL A 135 -3.98 -25.17 36.58
CA VAL A 135 -3.69 -26.38 35.82
C VAL A 135 -3.24 -25.98 34.42
N THR A 136 -2.09 -26.49 34.00
CA THR A 136 -1.56 -26.32 32.65
C THR A 136 -1.50 -27.66 31.95
N ALA A 137 -2.16 -27.74 30.80
CA ALA A 137 -2.12 -28.88 29.91
C ALA A 137 -1.18 -28.60 28.74
N GLU A 138 -0.40 -29.61 28.39
CA GLU A 138 0.35 -29.72 27.14
C GLU A 138 -0.39 -30.69 26.24
N THR A 139 -0.63 -30.27 25.00
CA THR A 139 -1.39 -31.01 24.01
C THR A 139 -0.63 -31.10 22.69
N SER A 140 -0.84 -32.19 21.97
CA SER A 140 -0.37 -32.32 20.59
C SER A 140 -1.18 -31.45 19.64
N ASP A 141 -0.76 -31.34 18.38
CA ASP A 141 -1.48 -30.60 17.32
C ASP A 141 -2.89 -31.17 17.08
N ASP A 142 -3.06 -32.48 17.29
CA ASP A 142 -4.35 -33.19 17.24
C ASP A 142 -5.19 -33.06 18.54
N GLN A 143 -4.89 -32.08 19.41
CA GLN A 143 -5.59 -31.82 20.68
C GLN A 143 -5.60 -33.00 21.66
N ARG A 144 -4.62 -33.89 21.55
CA ARG A 144 -4.41 -35.01 22.49
C ARG A 144 -3.65 -34.54 23.71
N LEU A 145 -4.07 -34.96 24.90
CA LEU A 145 -3.38 -34.60 26.15
C LEU A 145 -2.05 -35.35 26.24
N LEU A 146 -0.93 -34.61 26.27
CA LEU A 146 0.41 -35.16 26.47
C LEU A 146 0.83 -35.10 27.95
N GLN A 147 0.60 -33.95 28.58
CA GLN A 147 0.94 -33.73 29.98
C GLN A 147 -0.09 -32.83 30.67
N LEU A 148 -0.40 -33.14 31.92
CA LEU A 148 -1.22 -32.29 32.77
C LEU A 148 -0.45 -31.96 34.04
N SER A 149 -0.17 -30.67 34.24
CA SER A 149 0.57 -30.17 35.39
C SER A 149 -0.29 -29.24 36.21
N MET A 150 -0.11 -29.26 37.52
CA MET A 150 -0.87 -28.43 38.44
C MET A 150 0.09 -27.73 39.39
N ARG A 151 -0.15 -26.44 39.65
CA ARG A 151 0.61 -25.64 40.62
C ARG A 151 -0.34 -25.06 41.65
N TRP A 152 -0.01 -25.21 42.93
CA TRP A 152 -0.72 -24.61 44.05
C TRP A 152 0.28 -24.18 45.13
N ALA A 153 -0.03 -23.11 45.86
CA ALA A 153 0.69 -22.76 47.07
C ALA A 153 0.31 -23.75 48.18
N THR A 154 1.30 -24.28 48.88
CA THR A 154 1.10 -25.01 50.14
C THR A 154 1.05 -23.98 51.27
N ASP A 155 0.07 -24.08 52.17
CA ASP A 155 -0.12 -23.19 53.33
C ASP A 155 1.07 -23.16 54.33
N ASP A 156 2.15 -23.90 54.07
CA ASP A 156 3.28 -24.10 55.00
C ASP A 156 4.35 -22.99 54.96
N ASP A 157 4.11 -21.90 54.24
CA ASP A 157 5.07 -20.80 54.03
C ASP A 157 5.17 -19.79 55.20
N THR A 158 4.90 -20.23 56.44
CA THR A 158 5.09 -19.41 57.65
C THR A 158 6.40 -19.63 58.40
N GLN A 159 7.30 -20.52 57.94
CA GLN A 159 8.65 -20.64 58.51
C GLN A 159 9.76 -20.19 57.55
N PHE A 160 10.03 -18.89 57.59
CA PHE A 160 11.29 -18.32 57.10
C PHE A 160 12.37 -18.54 58.18
N GLN A 161 13.29 -19.48 57.98
CA GLN A 161 14.54 -19.53 58.77
C GLN A 161 15.64 -18.79 57.98
N ARG A 162 16.26 -17.81 58.65
CA ARG A 162 17.41 -17.02 58.14
C ARG A 162 18.72 -17.72 58.46
#